data_AF-A0A662WD82-F1
#
_entry.id   AF-A0A662WD82-F1
#
_cell.length_a   1.000
_cell.length_b   1.000
_cell.length_c   1.000
_cell.angle_alpha   90.00
_cell.angle_beta   90.00
_cell.angle_gamma   90.00
#
_symmetry.space_group_name_H-M   'P 1'
#
loop_
_entity.id
_entity.type
_entity.pdbx_description
1 polymer ?
#
loop_
_entity_poly.entity_id
_entity_poly.type
_entity_poly.pdbx_seq_one_letter_code
_entity_poly.pdbx_strand_id
1 'polypeptide(L)'
;MFIPGFINPEWHDGVLNQSSPEPKRPLRQRDLTIPQDRRGKTEEVVKMPRAKAKAKLKAQRGKTKRTGSSPSCSIFRQWTHIPRLVVFDLDFTLWFPEMYELYGSPFRKNAATGAVTDCRGEQVHFFPDVHTVLNVLETDPQFRDTAEVAVASRTTEPKWAKTCMRLMDVTLGGGVSATEDDAEDGDGAETEGETVNRSLQSIVDYEAIYPRNKRVHFEQLKKDSGVAYEDMLFFDNEYGNVADIQRLGVTCAYCPQGLTEGSWLQGMEAFQEAKQQQASDAN
;
A
#
# COMPACT_ATOMS: atom_id res chain seq x y z
N MET A 1 43.42 14.76 5.41
CA MET A 1 43.78 13.34 5.52
C MET A 1 42.70 12.56 4.77
N PHE A 2 42.98 12.23 3.52
CA PHE A 2 42.27 11.18 2.74
C PHE A 2 42.76 9.81 3.27
N ILE A 3 42.10 8.65 3.13
CA ILE A 3 41.48 7.93 1.98
C ILE A 3 40.52 6.81 2.56
N PRO A 4 40.07 5.77 1.81
CA PRO A 4 38.89 5.53 0.92
C PRO A 4 37.82 4.58 1.58
N GLY A 5 36.72 4.07 1.00
CA GLY A 5 36.07 4.04 -0.32
C GLY A 5 35.20 2.77 -0.40
N PHE A 6 34.03 2.83 -1.04
CA PHE A 6 33.38 1.66 -1.65
C PHE A 6 32.73 2.10 -2.97
N ILE A 7 33.25 1.51 -4.03
CA ILE A 7 32.83 1.64 -5.42
C ILE A 7 31.69 0.63 -5.62
N ASN A 8 30.57 1.05 -6.19
CA ASN A 8 29.55 0.13 -6.72
C ASN A 8 29.56 0.24 -8.26
N PRO A 9 29.47 -0.88 -8.99
CA PRO A 9 29.83 -0.93 -10.41
C PRO A 9 28.74 -0.38 -11.33
N GLU A 10 29.24 0.19 -12.43
CA GLU A 10 28.52 0.68 -13.60
C GLU A 10 27.62 -0.39 -14.22
N TRP A 11 26.38 -0.02 -14.57
CA TRP A 11 25.57 -0.75 -15.53
C TRP A 11 25.54 0.04 -16.84
N HIS A 12 26.02 -0.61 -17.90
CA HIS A 12 26.20 -0.05 -19.23
C HIS A 12 24.90 0.46 -19.88
N ASP A 13 25.03 1.61 -20.53
CA ASP A 13 24.05 2.22 -21.44
C ASP A 13 23.69 1.27 -22.59
N GLY A 14 22.46 0.74 -22.54
CA GLY A 14 21.77 0.10 -23.66
C GLY A 14 20.69 1.02 -24.20
N VAL A 15 21.01 1.75 -25.27
CA VAL A 15 20.09 2.61 -26.02
C VAL A 15 18.96 1.75 -26.63
N LEU A 16 17.76 1.81 -26.04
CA LEU A 16 16.53 1.32 -26.65
C LEU A 16 15.68 2.51 -27.11
N ASN A 17 15.76 2.74 -28.42
CA ASN A 17 14.93 3.65 -29.20
C ASN A 17 13.44 3.27 -29.04
N GLN A 18 12.68 4.07 -28.30
CA GLN A 18 11.22 4.02 -28.30
C GLN A 18 10.66 5.33 -28.85
N SER A 19 10.10 5.23 -30.05
CA SER A 19 9.28 6.23 -30.72
C SER A 19 8.10 6.64 -29.84
N SER A 20 8.15 7.88 -29.35
CA SER A 20 7.13 8.56 -28.55
C SER A 20 5.92 8.96 -29.41
N PRO A 21 4.67 8.67 -29.01
CA PRO A 21 3.50 9.29 -29.64
C PRO A 21 3.32 10.74 -29.12
N GLU A 22 3.21 11.68 -30.05
CA GLU A 22 3.13 13.13 -29.77
C GLU A 22 2.01 13.52 -28.78
N PRO A 23 2.23 14.53 -27.91
CA PRO A 23 1.21 15.05 -27.03
C PRO A 23 0.12 15.80 -27.81
N LYS A 24 -1.15 15.43 -27.57
CA LYS A 24 -2.32 16.13 -28.13
C LYS A 24 -2.39 17.56 -27.58
N ARG A 25 -2.47 18.55 -28.49
CA ARG A 25 -2.54 19.99 -28.18
C ARG A 25 -3.69 20.32 -27.20
N PRO A 26 -3.46 21.20 -26.22
CA PRO A 26 -4.54 21.67 -25.34
C PRO A 26 -5.52 22.59 -26.10
N LEU A 27 -6.81 22.37 -25.87
CA LEU A 27 -7.89 23.24 -26.32
C LEU A 27 -7.78 24.61 -25.64
N ARG A 28 -7.84 25.69 -26.43
CA ARG A 28 -7.83 27.08 -25.97
C ARG A 28 -9.00 27.35 -25.01
N GLN A 29 -8.70 27.73 -23.77
CA GLN A 29 -9.66 28.42 -22.91
C GLN A 29 -9.99 29.79 -23.53
N ARG A 30 -11.28 30.02 -23.79
CA ARG A 30 -11.83 31.37 -24.00
C ARG A 30 -12.65 31.74 -22.77
N ASP A 31 -12.22 32.85 -22.18
CA ASP A 31 -12.96 33.86 -21.43
C ASP A 31 -14.33 33.47 -20.88
N LEU A 32 -14.37 33.23 -19.56
CA LEU A 32 -15.57 33.47 -18.75
C LEU A 32 -15.19 34.31 -17.54
N THR A 33 -15.66 35.55 -17.59
CA THR A 33 -15.53 36.62 -16.61
C THR A 33 -16.24 36.25 -15.31
N ILE A 34 -15.55 36.43 -14.18
CA ILE A 34 -16.06 36.23 -12.82
C ILE A 34 -16.78 37.50 -12.35
N PRO A 35 -18.00 37.41 -11.79
CA PRO A 35 -18.50 38.41 -10.86
C PRO A 35 -18.28 37.95 -9.41
N GLN A 36 -17.66 38.81 -8.59
CA GLN A 36 -17.63 38.70 -7.14
C GLN A 36 -19.01 39.04 -6.55
N ASP A 37 -19.54 38.22 -5.63
CA ASP A 37 -20.02 38.75 -4.35
C ASP A 37 -20.20 37.69 -3.23
N ARG A 38 -19.73 38.11 -2.05
CA ARG A 38 -20.17 37.89 -0.65
C ARG A 38 -20.68 36.55 -0.09
N ARG A 39 -19.94 36.17 0.96
CA ARG A 39 -20.37 35.84 2.34
C ARG A 39 -21.37 34.69 2.56
N GLY A 40 -20.84 33.63 3.19
CA GLY A 40 -21.46 33.06 4.38
C GLY A 40 -21.60 31.55 4.37
N LYS A 41 -20.66 30.85 5.02
CA LYS A 41 -20.88 29.97 6.19
C LYS A 41 -19.65 29.07 6.37
N THR A 42 -19.06 29.19 7.55
CA THR A 42 -18.11 28.23 8.10
C THR A 42 -18.82 26.91 8.33
N GLU A 43 -18.57 25.91 7.49
CA GLU A 43 -18.90 24.53 7.82
C GLU A 43 -17.80 23.98 8.73
N GLU A 44 -18.17 23.85 9.99
CA GLU A 44 -17.43 23.20 11.05
C GLU A 44 -17.32 21.70 10.71
N VAL A 45 -16.14 21.27 10.25
CA VAL A 45 -15.85 19.86 9.98
C VAL A 45 -15.86 19.11 11.31
N VAL A 46 -16.97 18.42 11.56
CA VAL A 46 -17.16 17.54 12.72
C VAL A 46 -16.13 16.40 12.64
N LYS A 47 -15.12 16.46 13.50
CA LYS A 47 -14.19 15.35 13.79
C LYS A 47 -14.99 14.15 14.30
N MET A 48 -14.92 13.01 13.60
CA MET A 48 -15.36 11.72 14.14
C MET A 48 -14.16 10.95 14.70
N PRO A 49 -14.08 10.68 16.02
CA PRO A 49 -13.03 9.85 16.57
C PRO A 49 -13.43 8.37 16.49
N ARG A 50 -12.84 7.61 15.55
CA ARG A 50 -13.05 6.16 15.41
C ARG A 50 -11.96 5.28 16.06
N ALA A 51 -11.06 5.88 16.83
CA ALA A 51 -10.02 5.18 17.62
C ALA A 51 -10.56 4.32 18.79
N LYS A 52 -11.88 4.13 18.93
CA LYS A 52 -12.50 3.39 20.06
C LYS A 52 -13.28 2.14 19.65
N ALA A 53 -13.37 1.81 18.36
CA ALA A 53 -14.16 0.67 17.89
C ALA A 53 -13.39 -0.68 17.85
N LYS A 54 -12.05 -0.67 17.87
CA LYS A 54 -11.23 -1.90 17.84
C LYS A 54 -10.86 -2.45 19.25
N ALA A 55 -11.30 -1.78 20.33
CA ALA A 55 -10.88 -2.10 21.71
C ALA A 55 -11.70 -3.18 22.45
N LYS A 56 -12.69 -3.85 21.81
CA LYS A 56 -13.65 -4.73 22.52
C LYS A 56 -13.67 -6.21 22.09
N LEU A 57 -12.64 -6.68 21.39
CA LEU A 57 -12.37 -8.11 21.17
C LEU A 57 -10.94 -8.45 21.62
N LYS A 58 -10.63 -8.25 22.91
CA LYS A 58 -9.38 -8.73 23.52
C LYS A 58 -9.67 -9.37 24.87
N ALA A 59 -10.10 -10.63 24.84
CA ALA A 59 -10.04 -11.54 25.98
C ALA A 59 -10.29 -12.98 25.52
N GLN A 60 -9.21 -13.76 25.33
CA GLN A 60 -8.98 -15.06 25.99
C GLN A 60 -7.80 -15.84 25.37
N ARG A 61 -6.75 -15.97 26.18
CA ARG A 61 -5.78 -17.07 26.39
C ARG A 61 -5.59 -18.17 25.33
N GLY A 62 -4.32 -18.46 25.05
CA GLY A 62 -3.82 -19.79 24.70
C GLY A 62 -2.32 -19.83 24.39
N LYS A 63 -1.51 -20.42 25.28
CA LYS A 63 -0.06 -20.61 25.13
C LYS A 63 0.16 -21.95 24.38
N THR A 64 0.72 -21.92 23.17
CA THR A 64 1.11 -23.15 22.48
C THR A 64 2.53 -23.04 21.93
N LYS A 65 3.36 -24.01 22.30
CA LYS A 65 4.76 -24.17 21.93
C LYS A 65 4.80 -25.07 20.70
N ARG A 66 5.42 -24.68 19.58
CA ARG A 66 5.68 -25.61 18.46
C ARG A 66 7.05 -25.39 17.81
N THR A 67 7.68 -26.52 17.58
CA THR A 67 8.94 -26.79 16.90
C THR A 67 8.68 -27.15 15.43
N GLY A 68 9.62 -26.80 14.53
CA GLY A 68 9.95 -27.60 13.35
C GLY A 68 9.24 -27.29 12.02
N SER A 69 9.88 -26.41 11.25
CA SER A 69 10.10 -26.42 9.78
C SER A 69 9.11 -27.19 8.87
N SER A 70 8.28 -26.43 8.16
CA SER A 70 7.61 -26.77 6.89
C SER A 70 7.89 -25.60 5.92
N PRO A 71 7.77 -25.73 4.58
CA PRO A 71 8.23 -24.71 3.65
C PRO A 71 7.28 -23.52 3.71
N SER A 72 7.59 -22.59 4.62
CA SER A 72 6.76 -21.42 4.87
C SER A 72 6.81 -20.54 3.63
N CYS A 73 5.66 -20.23 3.05
CA CYS A 73 5.49 -19.09 2.15
C CYS A 73 6.30 -17.92 2.74
N SER A 74 7.27 -17.44 1.97
CA SER A 74 8.43 -16.72 2.51
C SER A 74 8.06 -15.36 3.12
N ILE A 75 6.82 -14.92 2.89
CA ILE A 75 6.21 -13.74 3.48
C ILE A 75 5.83 -13.89 4.97
N PHE A 76 5.51 -15.10 5.44
CA PHE A 76 5.17 -15.39 6.86
C PHE A 76 6.41 -15.64 7.70
N ARG A 77 7.37 -14.72 7.63
CA ARG A 77 8.57 -14.71 8.48
C ARG A 77 8.26 -14.11 9.84
N GLN A 78 8.96 -14.59 10.86
CA GLN A 78 8.96 -13.96 12.18
C GLN A 78 9.91 -12.75 12.12
N TRP A 79 9.37 -11.55 12.35
CA TRP A 79 10.14 -10.31 12.36
C TRP A 79 10.34 -9.84 13.80
N THR A 80 11.55 -9.35 14.12
CA THR A 80 11.87 -8.86 15.48
C THR A 80 11.30 -7.47 15.76
N HIS A 81 11.22 -6.65 14.73
CA HIS A 81 10.66 -5.31 14.79
C HIS A 81 9.52 -5.20 13.77
N ILE A 82 8.34 -4.79 14.23
CA ILE A 82 7.16 -4.59 13.39
C ILE A 82 6.92 -3.09 13.21
N PRO A 83 6.76 -2.59 11.96
CA PRO A 83 6.38 -1.20 11.74
C PRO A 83 5.01 -0.94 12.36
N ARG A 84 4.85 0.22 13.00
CA ARG A 84 3.58 0.63 13.60
C ARG A 84 2.60 1.17 12.57
N LEU A 85 3.11 1.68 11.45
CA LEU A 85 2.32 2.15 10.33
C LEU A 85 2.95 1.68 9.02
N VAL A 86 2.20 0.95 8.22
CA VAL A 86 2.59 0.57 6.86
C VAL A 86 1.84 1.43 5.86
N VAL A 87 2.58 2.17 5.05
CA VAL A 87 2.05 3.15 4.10
C VAL A 87 2.28 2.65 2.68
N PHE A 88 1.24 2.65 1.86
CA PHE A 88 1.34 2.33 0.44
C PHE A 88 1.00 3.55 -0.42
N ASP A 89 1.74 3.76 -1.51
CA ASP A 89 1.19 4.50 -2.64
C ASP A 89 0.04 3.72 -3.32
N LEU A 90 -0.68 4.34 -4.26
CA LEU A 90 -1.80 3.73 -4.97
C LEU A 90 -1.44 3.35 -6.41
N ASP A 91 -1.28 4.35 -7.26
CA ASP A 91 -1.10 4.21 -8.70
C ASP A 91 0.26 3.54 -9.00
N PHE A 92 0.28 2.47 -9.80
CA PHE A 92 1.48 1.65 -10.05
C PHE A 92 2.16 1.04 -8.81
N THR A 93 1.54 1.11 -7.64
CA THR A 93 2.01 0.44 -6.42
C THR A 93 1.04 -0.65 -5.99
N LEU A 94 -0.23 -0.30 -5.73
CA LEU A 94 -1.27 -1.30 -5.43
C LEU A 94 -2.01 -1.74 -6.68
N TRP A 95 -2.27 -0.86 -7.63
CA TRP A 95 -3.04 -1.19 -8.83
C TRP A 95 -2.45 -0.62 -10.11
N PHE A 96 -2.95 -1.14 -11.23
CA PHE A 96 -2.77 -0.61 -12.57
C PHE A 96 -4.12 -0.64 -13.31
N PRO A 97 -4.42 0.30 -14.23
CA PRO A 97 -3.64 1.49 -14.61
C PRO A 97 -3.70 2.64 -13.59
N GLU A 98 -2.96 3.72 -13.84
CA GLU A 98 -3.06 4.93 -13.01
C GLU A 98 -4.44 5.58 -13.18
N MET A 99 -4.91 6.26 -12.14
CA MET A 99 -6.24 6.88 -12.20
C MET A 99 -6.42 7.87 -13.37
N TYR A 100 -5.37 8.58 -13.81
CA TYR A 100 -5.47 9.52 -14.93
C TYR A 100 -5.50 8.84 -16.32
N GLU A 101 -5.14 7.56 -16.40
CA GLU A 101 -5.17 6.78 -17.65
C GLU A 101 -6.58 6.25 -17.95
N LEU A 102 -7.47 6.25 -16.96
CA LEU A 102 -8.85 5.79 -17.06
C LEU A 102 -9.76 6.84 -17.71
N TYR A 103 -10.88 6.38 -18.26
CA TYR A 103 -11.91 7.24 -18.85
C TYR A 103 -12.88 7.82 -17.82
N GLY A 104 -12.78 7.38 -16.57
CA GLY A 104 -13.49 7.93 -15.43
C GLY A 104 -14.86 7.31 -15.14
N SER A 105 -15.63 8.00 -14.31
CA SER A 105 -16.91 7.51 -13.76
C SER A 105 -18.01 7.30 -14.82
N PRO A 106 -18.98 6.39 -14.59
CA PRO A 106 -19.16 5.59 -13.37
C PRO A 106 -18.25 4.37 -13.31
N PHE A 107 -17.60 4.18 -12.17
CA PHE A 107 -16.92 2.92 -11.85
C PHE A 107 -17.94 1.87 -11.44
N ARG A 108 -17.77 0.64 -11.91
CA ARG A 108 -18.70 -0.47 -11.67
C ARG A 108 -17.94 -1.72 -11.26
N LYS A 109 -18.46 -2.40 -10.26
CA LYS A 109 -18.00 -3.72 -9.87
C LYS A 109 -18.87 -4.79 -10.51
N ASN A 110 -18.26 -5.74 -11.19
CA ASN A 110 -18.92 -6.95 -11.67
C ASN A 110 -19.21 -7.87 -10.47
N ALA A 111 -20.47 -8.25 -10.27
CA ALA A 111 -20.87 -9.06 -9.12
C ALA A 111 -20.37 -10.52 -9.20
N ALA A 112 -20.14 -11.05 -10.41
CA ALA A 112 -19.68 -12.41 -10.61
C ALA A 112 -18.15 -12.53 -10.51
N THR A 113 -17.42 -11.59 -11.12
CA THR A 113 -15.94 -11.66 -11.17
C THR A 113 -15.25 -10.78 -10.14
N GLY A 114 -15.96 -9.85 -9.49
CA GLY A 114 -15.38 -8.84 -8.61
C GLY A 114 -14.60 -7.73 -9.34
N ALA A 115 -14.43 -7.83 -10.66
CA ALA A 115 -13.67 -6.85 -11.46
C ALA A 115 -14.29 -5.45 -11.40
N VAL A 116 -13.45 -4.44 -11.21
CA VAL A 116 -13.87 -3.02 -11.19
C VAL A 116 -13.45 -2.37 -12.50
N THR A 117 -14.42 -1.81 -13.22
CA THR A 117 -14.18 -1.14 -14.50
C THR A 117 -14.67 0.30 -14.51
N ASP A 118 -14.07 1.12 -15.38
CA ASP A 118 -14.49 2.49 -15.63
C ASP A 118 -15.73 2.59 -16.57
N CYS A 119 -16.09 3.80 -16.98
CA CYS A 119 -17.24 4.04 -17.85
C CYS A 119 -17.13 3.42 -19.26
N ARG A 120 -15.93 3.05 -19.72
CA ARG A 120 -15.68 2.42 -21.01
C ARG A 120 -15.35 0.93 -20.89
N GLY A 121 -15.34 0.40 -19.68
CA GLY A 121 -15.05 -1.01 -19.42
C GLY A 121 -13.56 -1.30 -19.19
N GLU A 122 -12.70 -0.29 -19.08
CA GLU A 122 -11.29 -0.48 -18.74
C GLU A 122 -11.18 -0.94 -17.29
N GLN A 123 -10.43 -2.00 -17.02
CA GLN A 123 -10.36 -2.62 -15.70
C GLN A 123 -9.23 -2.03 -14.84
N VAL A 124 -9.57 -1.66 -13.60
CA VAL A 124 -8.58 -1.43 -12.55
C VAL A 124 -8.34 -2.75 -11.82
N HIS A 125 -7.09 -3.18 -11.75
CA HIS A 125 -6.71 -4.45 -11.13
C HIS A 125 -5.53 -4.27 -10.18
N PHE A 126 -5.53 -5.04 -9.08
CA PHE A 126 -4.39 -5.07 -8.17
C PHE A 126 -3.20 -5.77 -8.81
N PHE A 127 -1.99 -5.41 -8.37
CA PHE A 127 -0.83 -6.28 -8.56
C PHE A 127 -1.04 -7.61 -7.80
N PRO A 128 -0.57 -8.75 -8.32
CA PRO A 128 -0.89 -10.07 -7.76
C PRO A 128 -0.62 -10.20 -6.25
N ASP A 129 0.53 -9.70 -5.79
CA ASP A 129 0.99 -9.89 -4.40
C ASP A 129 0.32 -8.93 -3.40
N VAL A 130 -0.49 -7.97 -3.86
CA VAL A 130 -1.26 -7.08 -2.97
C VAL A 130 -2.20 -7.88 -2.07
N HIS A 131 -2.84 -8.91 -2.63
CA HIS A 131 -3.68 -9.82 -1.87
C HIS A 131 -2.89 -10.49 -0.75
N THR A 132 -1.72 -11.04 -1.06
CA THR A 132 -0.85 -11.74 -0.11
C THR A 132 -0.35 -10.80 0.99
N VAL A 133 0.16 -9.62 0.63
CA VAL A 133 0.72 -8.65 1.59
C VAL A 133 -0.37 -8.12 2.53
N LEU A 134 -1.53 -7.72 2.00
CA LEU A 134 -2.63 -7.23 2.83
C LEU A 134 -3.25 -8.35 3.66
N ASN A 135 -3.26 -9.59 3.17
CA ASN A 135 -3.66 -10.75 3.96
C ASN A 135 -2.72 -10.96 5.17
N VAL A 136 -1.40 -10.83 5.00
CA VAL A 136 -0.46 -10.89 6.12
C VAL A 136 -0.74 -9.78 7.13
N LEU A 137 -0.94 -8.54 6.68
CA LEU A 137 -1.23 -7.41 7.56
C LEU A 137 -2.50 -7.60 8.39
N GLU A 138 -3.54 -8.20 7.80
CA GLU A 138 -4.84 -8.41 8.46
C GLU A 138 -4.90 -9.69 9.32
N THR A 139 -4.15 -10.74 8.97
CA THR A 139 -4.32 -12.08 9.57
C THR A 139 -3.16 -12.52 10.45
N ASP A 140 -1.93 -12.10 10.16
CA ASP A 140 -0.77 -12.48 10.96
C ASP A 140 -0.78 -11.73 12.29
N PRO A 141 -0.79 -12.43 13.45
CA PRO A 141 -0.79 -11.79 14.77
C PRO A 141 0.33 -10.77 14.99
N GLN A 142 1.50 -10.92 14.36
CA GLN A 142 2.60 -9.97 14.55
C GLN A 142 2.24 -8.58 13.99
N PHE A 143 1.55 -8.55 12.85
CA PHE A 143 1.14 -7.34 12.17
C PHE A 143 -0.22 -6.86 12.63
N ARG A 144 -1.23 -7.72 12.65
CA ARG A 144 -2.62 -7.37 12.99
C ARG A 144 -2.76 -6.64 14.33
N ASP A 145 -1.94 -7.00 15.31
CA ASP A 145 -1.98 -6.40 16.65
C ASP A 145 -1.11 -5.14 16.81
N THR A 146 -0.26 -4.83 15.84
CA THR A 146 0.81 -3.81 15.97
C THR A 146 0.78 -2.75 14.88
N ALA A 147 0.55 -3.14 13.63
CA ALA A 147 0.62 -2.31 12.45
C ALA A 147 -0.77 -1.79 12.07
N GLU A 148 -0.85 -0.49 11.81
CA GLU A 148 -1.97 0.14 11.10
C GLU A 148 -1.61 0.30 9.61
N VAL A 149 -2.62 0.38 8.74
CA VAL A 149 -2.42 0.52 7.29
C VAL A 149 -2.82 1.91 6.83
N ALA A 150 -1.99 2.54 6.00
CA ALA A 150 -2.30 3.84 5.41
C ALA A 150 -2.04 3.85 3.90
N VAL A 151 -2.69 4.78 3.20
CA VAL A 151 -2.37 5.11 1.82
C VAL A 151 -1.97 6.57 1.68
N ALA A 152 -0.96 6.84 0.87
CA ALA A 152 -0.50 8.17 0.51
C ALA A 152 -0.41 8.26 -1.02
N SER A 153 -1.27 9.00 -1.71
CA SER A 153 -1.28 9.10 -3.17
C SER A 153 -1.35 10.54 -3.67
N ARG A 154 -0.53 10.83 -4.67
CA ARG A 154 -0.43 12.15 -5.33
C ARG A 154 -1.43 12.33 -6.48
N THR A 155 -2.35 11.38 -6.67
CA THR A 155 -3.26 11.37 -7.81
C THR A 155 -4.05 12.67 -7.94
N THR A 156 -4.23 13.13 -9.19
CA THR A 156 -5.10 14.27 -9.50
C THR A 156 -6.57 13.90 -9.49
N GLU A 157 -6.89 12.60 -9.40
CA GLU A 157 -8.26 12.07 -9.41
C GLU A 157 -8.66 11.41 -8.07
N PRO A 158 -8.62 12.16 -6.94
CA PRO A 158 -8.83 11.57 -5.61
C PRO A 158 -10.23 10.98 -5.43
N LYS A 159 -11.24 11.48 -6.16
CA LYS A 159 -12.60 10.94 -6.13
C LYS A 159 -12.69 9.57 -6.80
N TRP A 160 -11.91 9.35 -7.86
CA TRP A 160 -11.87 8.08 -8.58
C TRP A 160 -11.13 7.06 -7.74
N ALA A 161 -9.93 7.39 -7.25
CA ALA A 161 -9.16 6.53 -6.34
C ALA A 161 -10.00 6.03 -5.15
N LYS A 162 -10.66 6.93 -4.43
CA LYS A 162 -11.54 6.57 -3.30
C LYS A 162 -12.72 5.70 -3.70
N THR A 163 -13.22 5.83 -4.93
CA THR A 163 -14.30 4.99 -5.44
C THR A 163 -13.78 3.60 -5.79
N CYS A 164 -12.62 3.49 -6.43
CA CYS A 164 -11.95 2.22 -6.68
C CYS A 164 -11.63 1.49 -5.38
N MET A 165 -11.07 2.16 -4.36
CA MET A 165 -10.80 1.56 -3.05
C MET A 165 -12.04 0.96 -2.36
N ARG A 166 -13.23 1.54 -2.59
CA ARG A 166 -14.49 1.00 -2.06
C ARG A 166 -14.98 -0.23 -2.81
N LEU A 167 -14.71 -0.30 -4.10
CA LEU A 167 -15.24 -1.35 -4.97
C LEU A 167 -14.31 -2.55 -5.08
N MET A 168 -13.00 -2.32 -5.08
CA MET A 168 -11.98 -3.35 -5.22
C MET A 168 -11.82 -4.13 -3.92
N ASP A 169 -11.95 -5.44 -4.02
CA ASP A 169 -11.83 -6.36 -2.90
C ASP A 169 -10.43 -6.99 -2.84
N VAL A 170 -9.96 -7.14 -1.62
CA VAL A 170 -8.80 -7.91 -1.24
C VAL A 170 -9.31 -9.22 -0.65
N THR A 171 -8.93 -10.32 -1.28
CA THR A 171 -9.10 -11.69 -0.78
C THR A 171 -8.24 -11.92 0.46
N LEU A 172 -8.87 -12.19 1.60
CA LEU A 172 -8.24 -12.56 2.87
C LEU A 172 -8.60 -14.01 3.22
N GLY A 173 -7.72 -14.70 3.93
CA GLY A 173 -7.91 -16.12 4.25
C GLY A 173 -7.45 -17.06 3.13
N GLY A 174 -7.45 -18.36 3.44
CA GLY A 174 -6.77 -19.38 2.64
C GLY A 174 -5.27 -19.41 2.94
N GLY A 175 -4.77 -20.56 3.40
CA GLY A 175 -3.35 -20.86 3.22
C GLY A 175 -3.06 -20.76 1.73
N VAL A 176 -2.03 -20.00 1.35
CA VAL A 176 -1.64 -19.72 -0.03
C VAL A 176 -1.87 -20.97 -0.87
N SER A 177 -2.84 -20.92 -1.79
CA SER A 177 -3.03 -21.97 -2.78
C SER A 177 -1.74 -22.01 -3.58
N ALA A 178 -0.87 -22.96 -3.23
CA ALA A 178 0.10 -23.47 -4.16
C ALA A 178 -0.68 -23.82 -5.43
N THR A 179 -0.08 -23.47 -6.56
CA THR A 179 -0.55 -23.78 -7.91
C THR A 179 -1.21 -25.15 -7.99
N GLU A 180 -2.37 -25.19 -8.64
CA GLU A 180 -3.11 -26.39 -9.01
C GLU A 180 -2.27 -27.26 -9.95
N ASP A 181 -1.32 -28.01 -9.39
CA ASP A 181 -0.61 -29.08 -10.07
C ASP A 181 -0.20 -30.07 -8.98
N ASP A 182 -1.14 -30.92 -8.56
CA ASP A 182 -0.91 -32.32 -8.18
C ASP A 182 -2.23 -32.92 -7.68
N ALA A 183 -2.89 -33.67 -8.56
CA ALA A 183 -3.99 -34.53 -8.19
C ALA A 183 -3.42 -35.78 -7.51
N GLU A 184 -3.62 -35.94 -6.19
CA GLU A 184 -3.62 -37.26 -5.57
C GLU A 184 -4.72 -37.40 -4.51
N ASP A 185 -5.41 -38.54 -4.60
CA ASP A 185 -6.44 -39.06 -3.72
C ASP A 185 -5.98 -39.06 -2.24
N GLY A 186 -6.70 -38.35 -1.39
CA GLY A 186 -6.48 -38.38 0.05
C GLY A 186 -7.68 -37.84 0.83
N ASP A 187 -8.46 -38.76 1.44
CA ASP A 187 -9.53 -38.50 2.40
C ASP A 187 -8.96 -37.77 3.63
N GLY A 188 -8.92 -36.43 3.56
CA GLY A 188 -8.52 -35.54 4.63
C GLY A 188 -9.58 -34.46 4.79
N ALA A 189 -10.21 -34.38 5.96
CA ALA A 189 -11.18 -33.34 6.28
C ALA A 189 -10.50 -31.96 6.21
N GLU A 190 -10.65 -31.31 5.06
CA GLU A 190 -10.16 -29.96 4.81
C GLU A 190 -10.92 -29.01 5.74
N THR A 191 -10.21 -28.43 6.70
CA THR A 191 -10.75 -27.29 7.42
C THR A 191 -10.66 -26.12 6.45
N GLU A 192 -11.65 -26.00 5.57
CA GLU A 192 -11.80 -24.90 4.61
C GLU A 192 -11.70 -23.58 5.39
N GLY A 193 -10.53 -22.94 5.33
CA GLY A 193 -10.36 -21.60 5.87
C GLY A 193 -11.25 -20.68 5.05
N GLU A 194 -12.32 -20.17 5.65
CA GLU A 194 -13.28 -19.29 4.99
C GLU A 194 -12.54 -18.11 4.33
N THR A 195 -12.53 -18.09 3.00
CA THR A 195 -12.00 -16.98 2.21
C THR A 195 -12.97 -15.80 2.32
N VAL A 196 -12.48 -14.67 2.84
CA VAL A 196 -13.27 -13.46 3.07
C VAL A 196 -12.75 -12.34 2.18
N ASN A 197 -13.63 -11.79 1.35
CA ASN A 197 -13.33 -10.59 0.55
C ASN A 197 -13.66 -9.32 1.34
N ARG A 198 -12.71 -8.39 1.40
CA ARG A 198 -12.91 -7.07 2.02
C ARG A 198 -12.48 -5.96 1.07
N SER A 199 -13.24 -4.86 1.00
CA SER A 199 -12.82 -3.70 0.23
C SER A 199 -11.48 -3.15 0.73
N LEU A 200 -10.62 -2.66 -0.17
CA LEU A 200 -9.36 -2.03 0.22
C LEU A 200 -9.58 -0.87 1.21
N GLN A 201 -10.62 -0.05 0.99
CA GLN A 201 -10.96 1.02 1.92
C GLN A 201 -11.21 0.51 3.36
N SER A 202 -11.76 -0.69 3.54
CA SER A 202 -12.02 -1.22 4.88
C SER A 202 -10.78 -1.72 5.62
N ILE A 203 -9.69 -1.98 4.89
CA ILE A 203 -8.38 -2.39 5.45
C ILE A 203 -7.55 -1.15 5.82
N VAL A 204 -7.70 -0.05 5.08
CA VAL A 204 -6.94 1.19 5.28
C VAL A 204 -7.49 1.99 6.48
N ASP A 205 -6.64 2.25 7.46
CA ASP A 205 -6.97 3.06 8.65
C ASP A 205 -6.82 4.58 8.38
N TYR A 206 -5.85 4.98 7.54
CA TYR A 206 -5.59 6.39 7.20
C TYR A 206 -5.43 6.63 5.70
N GLU A 207 -6.08 7.68 5.18
CA GLU A 207 -6.02 8.05 3.76
C GLU A 207 -5.47 9.47 3.58
N ALA A 208 -4.35 9.62 2.88
CA ALA A 208 -3.88 10.89 2.35
C ALA A 208 -3.87 10.80 0.81
N ILE A 209 -4.90 11.33 0.15
CA ILE A 209 -5.07 11.21 -1.32
C ILE A 209 -5.38 12.58 -1.90
N TYR A 210 -4.37 13.28 -2.41
CA TYR A 210 -4.49 14.61 -3.02
C TYR A 210 -3.21 15.02 -3.78
N PRO A 211 -3.29 15.92 -4.78
CA PRO A 211 -2.15 16.24 -5.65
C PRO A 211 -1.14 17.20 -4.98
N ARG A 212 -0.36 16.69 -4.03
CA ARG A 212 0.75 17.38 -3.34
C ARG A 212 1.98 16.48 -3.28
N ASN A 213 3.11 17.00 -2.81
CA ASN A 213 4.29 16.16 -2.57
C ASN A 213 4.03 15.17 -1.40
N LYS A 214 4.73 14.04 -1.37
CA LYS A 214 4.55 13.02 -0.32
C LYS A 214 4.89 13.54 1.07
N ARG A 215 5.76 14.56 1.20
CA ARG A 215 6.09 15.18 2.50
C ARG A 215 4.84 15.68 3.23
N VAL A 216 3.95 16.40 2.53
CA VAL A 216 2.68 16.88 3.11
C VAL A 216 1.77 15.71 3.52
N HIS A 217 1.78 14.62 2.75
CA HIS A 217 1.03 13.41 3.09
C HIS A 217 1.55 12.79 4.39
N PHE A 218 2.86 12.61 4.51
CA PHE A 218 3.49 12.02 5.69
C PHE A 218 3.41 12.92 6.93
N GLU A 219 3.38 14.25 6.78
CA GLU A 219 3.05 15.17 7.87
C GLU A 219 1.61 14.92 8.40
N GLN A 220 0.64 14.79 7.49
CA GLN A 220 -0.74 14.48 7.86
C GLN A 220 -0.86 13.09 8.50
N LEU A 221 -0.25 12.06 7.91
CA LEU A 221 -0.30 10.69 8.42
C LEU A 221 0.36 10.58 9.80
N LYS A 222 1.51 11.22 10.02
CA LYS A 222 2.15 11.28 11.33
C LYS A 222 1.25 11.94 12.37
N LYS A 223 0.59 13.04 12.01
CA LYS A 223 -0.31 13.76 12.90
C LYS A 223 -1.55 12.95 13.26
N ASP A 224 -2.14 12.26 12.29
CA ASP A 224 -3.38 11.50 12.49
C ASP A 224 -3.15 10.17 13.22
N SER A 225 -2.08 9.45 12.87
CA SER A 225 -1.73 8.16 13.51
C SER A 225 -0.99 8.33 14.83
N GLY A 226 -0.27 9.43 15.02
CA GLY A 226 0.65 9.61 16.15
C GLY A 226 1.90 8.73 16.09
N VAL A 227 2.16 8.05 14.96
CA VAL A 227 3.32 7.19 14.76
C VAL A 227 4.54 8.02 14.35
N ALA A 228 5.70 7.74 14.94
CA ALA A 228 6.96 8.41 14.60
C ALA A 228 7.48 7.94 13.24
N TYR A 229 8.28 8.75 12.54
CA TYR A 229 8.70 8.42 11.17
C TYR A 229 9.56 7.16 11.11
N GLU A 230 10.45 7.01 12.09
CA GLU A 230 11.28 5.84 12.29
C GLU A 230 10.50 4.54 12.52
N ASP A 231 9.21 4.61 12.88
CA ASP A 231 8.32 3.46 13.08
C ASP A 231 7.40 3.20 11.89
N MET A 232 7.59 3.92 10.77
CA MET A 232 6.82 3.75 9.53
C MET A 232 7.61 2.94 8.48
N LEU A 233 6.87 2.17 7.67
CA LEU A 233 7.38 1.51 6.47
C LEU A 233 6.57 1.96 5.25
N PHE A 234 7.24 2.42 4.19
CA PHE A 234 6.60 2.99 3.01
C PHE A 234 6.94 2.26 1.71
N PHE A 235 5.94 2.01 0.86
CA PHE A 235 6.08 1.40 -0.46
C PHE A 235 5.61 2.36 -1.56
N ASP A 236 6.44 2.60 -2.56
CA ASP A 236 6.14 3.52 -3.67
C ASP A 236 6.97 3.17 -4.92
N ASN A 237 6.37 3.29 -6.10
CA ASN A 237 7.00 3.02 -7.39
C ASN A 237 7.76 4.24 -7.98
N GLU A 238 7.63 5.43 -7.41
CA GLU A 238 8.33 6.66 -7.83
C GLU A 238 9.55 6.89 -6.93
N TYR A 239 10.76 6.72 -7.48
CA TYR A 239 12.01 6.86 -6.73
C TYR A 239 12.16 8.23 -6.04
N GLY A 240 11.65 9.29 -6.68
CA GLY A 240 11.66 10.63 -6.10
C GLY A 240 10.87 10.72 -4.78
N ASN A 241 9.70 10.07 -4.71
CA ASN A 241 8.90 9.98 -3.50
C ASN A 241 9.64 9.20 -2.41
N VAL A 242 10.20 8.03 -2.76
CA VAL A 242 11.00 7.19 -1.85
C VAL A 242 12.16 7.99 -1.25
N ALA A 243 12.97 8.63 -2.08
CA ALA A 243 14.11 9.41 -1.63
C ALA A 243 13.70 10.59 -0.73
N ASP A 244 12.57 11.25 -1.02
CA ASP A 244 12.07 12.35 -0.21
C ASP A 244 11.58 11.93 1.18
N ILE A 245 10.87 10.80 1.24
CA ILE A 245 10.29 10.28 2.48
C ILE A 245 11.35 9.61 3.35
N GLN A 246 12.34 8.95 2.75
CA GLN A 246 13.47 8.38 3.47
C GLN A 246 14.27 9.44 4.26
N ARG A 247 14.37 10.67 3.73
CA ARG A 247 15.00 11.81 4.44
C ARG A 247 14.25 12.25 5.70
N LEU A 248 12.99 11.85 5.87
CA LEU A 248 12.22 12.11 7.09
C LEU A 248 12.48 11.07 8.20
N GLY A 249 13.25 10.02 7.90
CA GLY A 249 13.53 8.90 8.82
C GLY A 249 12.61 7.69 8.62
N VAL A 250 11.74 7.70 7.61
CA VAL A 250 10.87 6.57 7.26
C VAL A 250 11.66 5.52 6.50
N THR A 251 11.53 4.25 6.88
CA THR A 251 12.05 3.15 6.06
C THR A 251 11.21 3.03 4.80
N CYS A 252 11.84 3.00 3.63
CA CYS A 252 11.14 2.97 2.35
C CYS A 252 11.59 1.79 1.50
N ALA A 253 10.67 1.20 0.75
CA ALA A 253 10.90 0.16 -0.25
C ALA A 253 10.43 0.69 -1.61
N TYR A 254 11.29 0.55 -2.61
CA TYR A 254 11.03 0.98 -3.98
C TYR A 254 10.36 -0.14 -4.78
N CYS A 255 9.22 0.15 -5.40
CA CYS A 255 8.35 -0.82 -6.07
C CYS A 255 8.22 -0.54 -7.59
N PRO A 256 9.28 -0.65 -8.40
CA PRO A 256 9.24 -0.26 -9.83
C PRO A 256 8.30 -1.12 -10.69
N GLN A 257 7.85 -2.26 -10.18
CA GLN A 257 6.98 -3.22 -10.87
C GLN A 257 5.67 -3.44 -10.10
N GLY A 258 5.25 -2.45 -9.31
CA GLY A 258 4.19 -2.62 -8.33
C GLY A 258 4.65 -3.34 -7.06
N LEU A 259 3.73 -3.45 -6.11
CA LEU A 259 3.96 -4.18 -4.87
C LEU A 259 4.09 -5.68 -5.20
N THR A 260 5.25 -6.23 -4.85
CA THR A 260 5.58 -7.66 -4.96
C THR A 260 5.99 -8.22 -3.60
N GLU A 261 5.93 -9.55 -3.43
CA GLU A 261 6.47 -10.23 -2.24
C GLU A 261 7.95 -9.86 -2.04
N GLY A 262 8.73 -9.77 -3.13
CA GLY A 262 10.13 -9.34 -3.07
C GLY A 262 10.31 -7.94 -2.50
N SER A 263 9.52 -6.97 -2.99
CA SER A 263 9.57 -5.59 -2.46
C SER A 263 9.11 -5.52 -0.99
N TRP A 264 8.10 -6.31 -0.61
CA TRP A 264 7.63 -6.42 0.77
C TRP A 264 8.73 -6.95 1.70
N LEU A 265 9.37 -8.05 1.33
CA LEU A 265 10.48 -8.64 2.10
C LEU A 265 11.65 -7.66 2.21
N GLN A 266 12.04 -7.02 1.11
CA GLN A 266 13.09 -6.00 1.12
C GLN A 266 12.76 -4.84 2.06
N GLY A 267 11.51 -4.37 2.06
CA GLY A 267 11.07 -3.31 2.98
C GLY A 267 11.13 -3.74 4.45
N MET A 268 10.68 -4.96 4.76
CA MET A 268 10.73 -5.50 6.12
C MET A 268 12.16 -5.75 6.61
N GLU A 269 13.06 -6.24 5.74
CA GLU A 269 14.48 -6.42 6.03
C GLU A 269 15.16 -5.08 6.30
N ALA A 270 14.97 -4.09 5.43
CA ALA A 270 15.48 -2.73 5.64
C ALA A 270 14.94 -2.11 6.94
N PHE A 271 13.70 -2.44 7.33
CA PHE A 271 13.14 -2.00 8.62
C PHE A 271 13.85 -2.64 9.81
N GLN A 272 14.23 -3.93 9.71
CA GLN A 272 15.02 -4.58 10.77
C GLN A 272 16.39 -3.90 10.92
N GLU A 273 17.08 -3.66 9.81
CA GLU A 273 18.41 -3.02 9.80
C GLU A 273 18.35 -1.62 10.40
N ALA A 274 17.35 -0.81 10.01
CA ALA A 274 17.16 0.53 10.55
C ALA A 274 16.95 0.51 12.08
N LYS A 275 16.21 -0.47 12.60
CA LYS A 275 15.97 -0.61 14.05
C LYS A 275 17.20 -1.08 14.82
N GLN A 276 18.01 -1.96 14.22
CA GLN A 276 19.27 -2.39 14.80
C GLN A 276 20.27 -1.23 14.89
N GLN A 277 20.38 -0.42 13.83
CA GLN A 277 21.25 0.75 13.80
C GLN A 277 20.82 1.80 14.83
N GLN A 278 19.51 2.05 14.96
CA GLN A 278 18.98 2.96 15.99
C GLN A 278 19.31 2.48 17.41
N ALA A 279 19.23 1.17 17.65
CA ALA A 279 19.58 0.59 18.95
C ALA A 279 21.09 0.70 19.24
N SER A 280 21.96 0.55 18.23
CA SER A 280 23.40 0.73 18.41
C SER A 280 23.79 2.18 18.64
N ASP A 281 23.14 3.13 17.98
CA ASP A 281 23.45 4.56 18.10
C ASP A 281 22.98 5.16 19.45
N ALA A 282 22.04 4.49 20.11
CA ALA A 282 21.51 4.89 21.41
C ALA A 282 22.35 4.41 22.61
N ASN A 283 23.34 3.54 22.39
CA ASN A 283 24.13 2.87 23.43
C ASN A 283 25.60 3.30 23.41
#